data_AF-A0A7Y6C1C2-F1
#
_entry.id   AF-A0A7Y6C1C2-F1
#
_cell.length_a   1.000
_cell.length_b   1.000
_cell.length_c   1.000
_cell.angle_alpha   90.00
_cell.angle_beta   90.00
_cell.angle_gamma   90.00
#
_symmetry.space_group_name_H-M   'P 1'
#
loop_
_entity.id
_entity.type
_entity.pdbx_description
1 polymer ?
#
loop_
_entity_poly.entity_id
_entity_poly.type
_entity_poly.pdbx_seq_one_letter_code
_entity_poly.pdbx_strand_id
1 'polypeptide(L)'
;MNPEDHIQQMLQAVIEKTQSIMNDSHKQSFGSLEYLWEHIIEYRDERQYMSNEWHIRTPRWLGEYGNTPEEEELLSDIYRLQAYIAENVKGG
;
A
#
# COMPACT_ATOMS: atom_id res chain seq x y z
N MET A 1 16.31 0.26 13.55
CA MET A 1 16.13 0.07 12.10
C MET A 1 16.33 1.39 11.41
N ASN A 2 17.00 1.42 10.25
CA ASN A 2 17.01 2.61 9.40
C ASN A 2 15.57 2.85 8.89
N PRO A 3 15.09 4.10 8.76
CA PRO A 3 13.82 4.42 8.10
C PRO A 3 13.56 3.63 6.82
N GLU A 4 14.58 3.41 6.00
CA GLU A 4 14.46 2.62 4.78
C GLU A 4 14.08 1.16 5.03
N ASP A 5 14.71 0.48 6.00
CA ASP A 5 14.37 -0.90 6.35
C ASP A 5 12.90 -1.00 6.80
N HIS A 6 12.42 0.04 7.51
CA HIS A 6 11.05 0.08 8.02
C HIS A 6 10.04 0.28 6.90
N ILE A 7 10.34 1.19 5.96
CA ILE A 7 9.54 1.38 4.76
C ILE A 7 9.45 0.08 3.95
N GLN A 8 10.57 -0.62 3.76
CA GLN A 8 10.59 -1.91 3.06
C GLN A 8 9.72 -2.98 3.76
N GLN A 9 9.77 -3.06 5.08
CA GLN A 9 8.91 -3.97 5.85
C GLN A 9 7.42 -3.60 5.74
N MET A 10 7.08 -2.32 5.82
CA MET A 10 5.70 -1.86 5.69
C MET A 10 5.16 -2.11 4.27
N LEU A 11 5.97 -1.84 3.24
CA LEU A 11 5.63 -2.16 1.85
C LEU A 11 5.38 -3.66 1.67
N GLN A 12 6.27 -4.50 2.22
CA GLN A 12 6.10 -5.95 2.16
C GLN A 12 4.79 -6.41 2.83
N ALA A 13 4.46 -5.85 4.01
CA ALA A 13 3.22 -6.17 4.70
C ALA A 13 1.98 -5.77 3.88
N VAL A 14 2.02 -4.61 3.21
CA VAL A 14 0.95 -4.15 2.32
C VAL A 14 0.80 -5.05 1.09
N ILE A 15 1.92 -5.48 0.49
CA ILE A 15 1.93 -6.43 -0.65
C ILE A 15 1.29 -7.76 -0.24
N GLU A 16 1.72 -8.33 0.89
CA GLU A 16 1.22 -9.61 1.40
C GLU A 16 -0.27 -9.54 1.74
N LYS A 17 -0.70 -8.46 2.40
CA LYS A 17 -2.12 -8.24 2.72
C LYS A 17 -2.97 -8.10 1.47
N THR A 18 -2.51 -7.32 0.49
CA THR A 18 -3.22 -7.16 -0.81
C THR A 18 -3.35 -8.51 -1.51
N GLN A 19 -2.27 -9.29 -1.58
CA GLN A 19 -2.29 -10.64 -2.15
C GLN A 19 -3.25 -11.58 -1.41
N SER A 20 -3.29 -11.51 -0.07
CA SER A 20 -4.21 -12.30 0.74
C SER A 20 -5.67 -11.97 0.44
N ILE A 21 -6.00 -10.69 0.26
CA ILE A 21 -7.37 -10.25 -0.07
C ILE A 21 -7.75 -10.72 -1.48
N MET A 22 -6.84 -10.60 -2.46
CA MET A 22 -7.10 -11.07 -3.83
C MET A 22 -7.33 -12.57 -3.92
N ASN A 23 -6.61 -13.37 -3.13
CA ASN A 23 -6.71 -14.82 -3.12
C ASN A 23 -7.96 -15.34 -2.39
N ASP A 24 -8.70 -14.48 -1.69
CA ASP A 24 -9.95 -14.86 -1.05
C ASP A 24 -11.05 -15.02 -2.09
N SER A 25 -11.26 -16.26 -2.54
CA SER A 25 -12.28 -16.62 -3.54
C SER A 25 -13.74 -16.31 -3.12
N HIS A 26 -13.98 -15.94 -1.86
CA HIS A 26 -15.29 -15.47 -1.40
C HIS A 26 -15.51 -13.97 -1.62
N LYS A 27 -14.45 -13.23 -1.97
CA LYS A 27 -14.48 -11.80 -2.25
C LYS A 27 -14.35 -11.61 -3.77
N GLN A 28 -15.27 -10.84 -4.36
CA GLN A 28 -15.06 -10.33 -5.72
C GLN A 28 -13.99 -9.24 -5.64
N SER A 29 -12.73 -9.65 -5.58
CA SER A 29 -11.61 -8.75 -5.76
C SER A 29 -11.67 -8.19 -7.18
N PHE A 30 -12.07 -6.94 -7.32
CA PHE A 30 -12.08 -6.22 -8.59
C PHE A 30 -10.63 -6.04 -9.07
N GLY A 31 -10.38 -6.04 -10.39
CA GLY A 31 -9.03 -5.92 -11.00
C GLY A 31 -8.22 -4.68 -10.58
N SER A 32 -8.81 -3.79 -9.79
CA SER A 32 -8.16 -2.70 -9.08
C SER A 32 -7.27 -3.12 -7.89
N LEU A 33 -7.54 -4.26 -7.22
CA LEU A 33 -6.59 -4.80 -6.23
C LEU A 33 -5.37 -5.40 -6.92
N GLU A 34 -5.55 -6.03 -8.07
CA GLU A 34 -4.44 -6.50 -8.92
C GLU A 34 -3.58 -5.31 -9.36
N TYR A 35 -4.22 -4.24 -9.85
CA TYR A 35 -3.53 -3.00 -10.19
C TYR A 35 -2.76 -2.40 -9.01
N LEU A 36 -3.38 -2.32 -7.82
CA LEU A 36 -2.72 -1.83 -6.61
C LEU A 36 -1.52 -2.69 -6.23
N TRP A 37 -1.67 -4.02 -6.29
CA TRP A 37 -0.62 -4.96 -5.92
C TRP A 37 0.61 -4.82 -6.83
N GLU A 38 0.40 -4.80 -8.16
CA GLU A 38 1.47 -4.56 -9.13
C GLU A 38 2.15 -3.21 -8.90
N HIS A 39 1.35 -2.16 -8.69
CA HIS A 39 1.86 -0.80 -8.46
C HIS A 39 2.72 -0.71 -7.20
N ILE A 40 2.34 -1.37 -6.10
CA ILE A 40 3.12 -1.33 -4.85
C ILE A 40 4.42 -2.11 -4.98
N ILE A 41 4.43 -3.21 -5.74
CA ILE A 41 5.67 -3.94 -6.04
C ILE A 41 6.63 -3.06 -6.83
N GLU A 42 6.16 -2.44 -7.91
CA GLU A 42 6.96 -1.51 -8.71
C GLU A 42 7.46 -0.34 -7.86
N TYR A 43 6.58 0.27 -7.06
CA TYR A 43 6.91 1.35 -6.13
C TYR A 43 8.04 0.96 -5.16
N ARG A 44 8.00 -0.27 -4.61
CA ARG A 44 9.03 -0.81 -3.71
C ARG A 44 10.35 -1.04 -4.45
N ASP A 45 10.29 -1.73 -5.58
CA ASP A 45 11.47 -2.18 -6.33
C ASP A 45 12.24 -1.01 -6.93
N GLU A 46 11.52 0.02 -7.41
CA GLU A 46 12.10 1.28 -7.90
C GLU A 46 12.48 2.26 -6.79
N ARG A 47 12.17 1.92 -5.52
CA ARG A 47 12.37 2.79 -4.35
C ARG A 47 11.73 4.17 -4.56
N GLN A 48 10.51 4.21 -5.12
CA GLN A 48 9.79 5.46 -5.43
C GLN A 48 9.57 6.34 -4.19
N TYR A 49 9.59 5.76 -2.99
CA TYR A 49 9.60 6.50 -1.71
C TYR A 49 10.79 7.47 -1.56
N MET A 50 11.88 7.29 -2.31
CA MET A 50 13.01 8.23 -2.36
C MET A 50 12.82 9.35 -3.40
N SER A 51 11.88 9.21 -4.32
CA SER A 51 11.60 10.18 -5.39
C SER A 51 10.75 11.36 -4.91
N ASN A 52 10.52 12.35 -5.78
CA ASN A 52 9.58 13.45 -5.50
C ASN A 52 8.11 13.01 -5.64
N GLU A 53 7.83 11.94 -6.41
CA GLU A 53 6.50 11.38 -6.58
C GLU A 53 6.31 10.15 -5.69
N TRP A 54 6.56 10.33 -4.39
CA TRP A 54 6.61 9.23 -3.41
C TRP A 54 5.22 8.79 -2.91
N HIS A 55 4.12 9.32 -3.43
CA HIS A 55 2.79 8.93 -2.96
C HIS A 55 2.31 7.67 -3.68
N ILE A 56 1.76 6.73 -2.92
CA ILE A 56 1.10 5.54 -3.47
C ILE A 56 -0.30 5.96 -3.91
N ARG A 57 -0.64 5.72 -5.17
CA ARG A 57 -1.98 6.02 -5.67
C ARG A 57 -2.94 4.90 -5.27
N THR A 58 -3.75 5.14 -4.26
CA THR A 58 -4.82 4.21 -3.88
C THR A 58 -6.00 4.34 -4.86
N PRO A 59 -6.57 3.22 -5.33
CA PRO A 59 -7.80 3.23 -6.11
C PRO A 59 -8.90 3.98 -5.34
N ARG A 60 -9.66 4.82 -6.05
CA ARG A 60 -10.67 5.69 -5.43
C ARG A 60 -11.72 4.94 -4.60
N TRP A 61 -12.08 3.72 -5.00
CA TRP A 61 -13.06 2.89 -4.29
C TRP A 61 -12.47 2.19 -3.05
N LEU A 62 -11.14 2.08 -2.94
CA LEU A 62 -10.48 1.52 -1.76
C LEU A 62 -10.61 2.54 -0.62
N GLY A 63 -11.73 2.45 0.10
CA GLY A 63 -12.15 3.33 1.19
C GLY A 63 -13.58 3.88 1.01
N GLU A 64 -14.30 3.46 -0.02
CA GLU A 64 -15.67 3.87 -0.30
C GLU A 64 -16.69 2.78 0.08
N TYR A 65 -18.00 3.08 -0.05
CA TYR A 65 -19.11 2.22 0.36
C TYR A 65 -19.00 0.79 -0.21
N GLY A 66 -18.78 -0.19 0.67
CA GLY A 66 -18.79 -1.63 0.31
C GLY A 66 -17.50 -2.38 0.61
N ASN A 67 -16.47 -1.72 1.12
CA ASN A 67 -15.24 -2.37 1.56
C ASN A 67 -15.46 -3.41 2.66
N THR A 68 -14.67 -4.48 2.58
CA THR A 68 -14.47 -5.43 3.67
C THR A 68 -13.56 -4.83 4.74
N PRO A 69 -13.64 -5.30 6.00
CA PRO A 69 -12.75 -4.82 7.08
C PRO A 69 -11.26 -4.91 6.72
N GLU A 70 -10.86 -5.91 5.93
CA GLU A 70 -9.49 -6.11 5.50
C GLU A 70 -9.04 -5.06 4.46
N GLU A 71 -9.95 -4.60 3.60
CA GLU A 71 -9.67 -3.52 2.64
C GLU A 71 -9.55 -2.16 3.34
N GLU A 72 -10.37 -1.91 4.37
CA GLU A 72 -10.22 -0.73 5.25
C GLU A 72 -8.88 -0.74 6.00
N GLU A 73 -8.49 -1.91 6.51
CA GLU A 73 -7.20 -2.05 7.19
C GLU A 73 -6.03 -1.86 6.22
N LEU A 74 -6.11 -2.43 5.01
CA LEU A 74 -5.13 -2.22 3.94
C LEU A 74 -4.97 -0.73 3.62
N LEU A 75 -6.07 -0.01 3.46
CA LEU A 75 -6.05 1.43 3.22
C LEU A 75 -5.40 2.20 4.37
N SER A 76 -5.76 1.88 5.62
CA SER A 76 -5.14 2.45 6.81
C SER A 76 -3.63 2.22 6.84
N ASP A 77 -3.17 1.03 6.46
CA ASP A 77 -1.74 0.72 6.45
C ASP A 77 -0.98 1.49 5.36
N ILE A 78 -1.57 1.68 4.18
CA ILE A 78 -1.01 2.54 3.13
C ILE A 78 -0.89 3.99 3.63
N TYR A 79 -1.91 4.52 4.31
CA TYR A 79 -1.84 5.87 4.88
C TYR A 79 -0.77 6.00 5.96
N ARG A 80 -0.63 4.99 6.84
CA ARG A 80 0.44 4.95 7.85
C ARG A 80 1.82 4.93 7.21
N LEU A 81 2.01 4.13 6.15
CA LEU A 81 3.25 4.09 5.39
C LEU A 81 3.57 5.46 4.80
N GLN A 82 2.59 6.11 4.16
CA GLN A 82 2.82 7.43 3.60
C GLN A 82 3.14 8.49 4.66
N ALA A 83 2.45 8.48 5.80
CA ALA A 83 2.77 9.37 6.91
C ALA A 83 4.20 9.13 7.41
N TYR A 84 4.59 7.87 7.57
CA TYR A 84 5.95 7.51 7.97
C TYR A 84 7.02 8.03 7.01
N ILE A 85 6.80 7.86 5.69
CA ILE A 85 7.72 8.38 4.66
C ILE A 85 7.81 9.90 4.71
N ALA A 86 6.69 10.60 4.85
CA ALA A 86 6.67 12.06 4.96
C ALA A 86 7.54 12.54 6.14
N GLU A 87 7.31 11.96 7.32
CA GLU A 87 7.98 12.34 8.56
C GLU A 87 9.47 11.98 8.57
N ASN A 88 9.84 10.81 8.05
CA ASN A 88 11.19 10.25 8.25
C ASN A 88 12.11 10.37 7.04
N VAL A 89 11.56 10.57 5.83
CA VAL A 89 12.35 10.65 4.58
C VAL A 89 12.20 12.00 3.90
N LYS A 90 11.01 12.61 3.93
CA LYS A 90 10.75 13.89 3.24
C LYS A 90 10.91 15.12 4.11
N GLY A 91 11.10 14.92 5.41
CA GLY A 91 11.47 15.99 6.33
C GLY A 91 10.32 16.82 6.87
N GLY A 92 9.06 16.34 6.74
CA GLY A 92 7.87 16.98 7.30
C GLY A 92 7.46 18.27 6.59
#